data_AF-A0A1Q5UI59-F1
#
_entry.id   AF-A0A1Q5UI59-F1
#
_cell.length_a   1.000
_cell.length_b   1.000
_cell.length_c   1.000
_cell.angle_alpha   90.00
_cell.angle_beta   90.00
_cell.angle_gamma   90.00
#
_symmetry.space_group_name_H-M   'P 1'
#
loop_
_entity.id
_entity.type
_entity.pdbx_description
1 polymer ?
#
loop_
_entity_poly.entity_id
_entity_poly.type
_entity_poly.pdbx_seq_one_letter_code
_entity_poly.pdbx_strand_id
1 'polypeptide(L)'
;MSSQYDGQAPENPGGEEAHYTAARNRQEALDGIHGLDNMALEYLIACANEVHPDLRAMILHSIHRVEGNRLSASPFRNLINAVWQSIHGRPSEGISSDENFLLAEEVANEIMATIRIIPVLCEEHANPETHFQALSALRQIGNMIIWAGPTELGLRVRGHFDGNSALERSMLGVVDQMTPVEKQAICNGRVDRWDDSPLLSKIQELQNEGRWCMLYDNMHLVIEALHDTSLPDDDEPDDEN
;
A
#
# COMPACT_ATOMS: atom_id res chain seq x y z
N MET A 1 -4.97 3.10 -80.04
CA MET A 1 -3.72 3.14 -79.27
C MET A 1 -4.03 3.74 -77.92
N SER A 2 -3.77 2.93 -76.90
CA SER A 2 -4.10 3.12 -75.49
C SER A 2 -3.28 4.22 -74.82
N SER A 3 -3.83 4.84 -73.77
CA SER A 3 -3.13 4.97 -72.49
C SER A 3 -4.13 5.33 -71.38
N GLN A 4 -4.30 4.41 -70.44
CA GLN A 4 -4.97 4.60 -69.16
C GLN A 4 -4.02 5.38 -68.23
N TYR A 5 -4.55 6.33 -67.48
CA TYR A 5 -3.90 6.92 -66.31
C TYR A 5 -4.43 6.20 -65.07
N ASP A 6 -3.61 5.32 -64.47
CA ASP A 6 -3.78 4.87 -63.09
C ASP A 6 -3.03 5.85 -62.18
N GLY A 7 -3.77 6.51 -61.29
CA GLY A 7 -3.22 7.33 -60.22
C GLY A 7 -2.94 6.47 -59.00
N GLN A 8 -1.66 6.13 -58.78
CA GLN A 8 -1.19 5.57 -57.52
C GLN A 8 -0.96 6.70 -56.50
N ALA A 9 -1.60 6.56 -55.34
CA ALA A 9 -1.36 7.38 -54.15
C ALA A 9 0.07 7.14 -53.62
N PRO A 10 0.74 8.14 -53.05
CA PRO A 10 2.05 7.94 -52.45
C PRO A 10 1.90 7.16 -51.13
N GLU A 11 2.43 5.94 -51.11
CA GLU A 11 2.70 5.20 -49.88
C GLU A 11 3.72 6.00 -49.07
N ASN A 12 3.37 6.32 -47.83
CA ASN A 12 4.24 7.01 -46.87
C ASN A 12 5.05 5.94 -46.11
N PRO A 13 6.35 5.74 -46.37
CA PRO A 13 7.09 4.60 -45.80
C PRO A 13 7.66 4.89 -44.40
N GLY A 14 7.37 6.04 -43.79
CA GLY A 14 8.10 6.54 -42.62
C GLY A 14 7.65 6.06 -41.23
N GLY A 15 6.62 5.21 -41.11
CA GLY A 15 6.02 4.86 -39.81
C GLY A 15 6.62 3.63 -39.11
N GLU A 16 6.89 2.56 -39.85
CA GLU A 16 7.31 1.26 -39.28
C GLU A 16 8.83 1.20 -39.04
N GLU A 17 9.63 1.84 -39.89
CA GLU A 17 11.09 1.87 -39.79
C GLU A 17 11.60 2.57 -38.53
N ALA A 18 10.93 3.66 -38.11
CA ALA A 18 11.27 4.43 -36.91
C ALA A 18 10.99 3.65 -35.61
N HIS A 19 9.95 2.82 -35.59
CA HIS A 19 9.57 2.01 -34.44
C HIS A 19 10.50 0.79 -34.27
N TYR A 20 10.91 0.19 -35.39
CA TYR A 20 11.91 -0.88 -35.41
C TYR A 20 13.31 -0.38 -34.99
N THR A 21 13.71 0.83 -35.41
CA THR A 21 15.00 1.41 -35.00
C THR A 21 15.02 1.78 -33.52
N ALA A 22 13.95 2.34 -32.95
CA ALA A 22 13.90 2.67 -31.52
C ALA A 22 13.96 1.42 -30.61
N ALA A 23 13.25 0.35 -30.99
CA ALA A 23 13.27 -0.91 -30.25
C ALA A 23 14.63 -1.61 -30.33
N ARG A 24 15.27 -1.59 -31.50
CA ARG A 24 16.62 -2.13 -31.71
C ARG A 24 17.68 -1.34 -30.95
N ASN A 25 17.64 -0.01 -31.00
CA ASN A 25 18.55 0.86 -30.25
C ASN A 25 18.42 0.65 -28.74
N ARG A 26 17.19 0.40 -28.24
CA ARG A 26 16.94 0.06 -26.84
C ARG A 26 17.58 -1.28 -26.46
N GLN A 27 17.43 -2.31 -27.29
CA GLN A 27 17.99 -3.63 -27.00
C GLN A 27 19.53 -3.61 -27.06
N GLU A 28 20.12 -2.94 -28.06
CA GLU A 28 21.58 -2.77 -28.16
C GLU A 28 22.15 -1.99 -26.95
N ALA A 29 21.42 -1.00 -26.44
CA ALA A 29 21.80 -0.28 -25.22
C ALA A 29 21.71 -1.17 -23.96
N LEU A 30 20.67 -2.00 -23.84
CA LEU A 30 20.49 -2.91 -22.70
C LEU A 30 21.58 -4.00 -22.69
N ASP A 31 21.87 -4.59 -23.84
CA ASP A 31 22.92 -5.60 -24.00
C ASP A 31 24.30 -5.00 -23.68
N GLY A 32 24.53 -3.74 -24.05
CA GLY A 32 25.74 -2.98 -23.69
C GLY A 32 25.85 -2.71 -22.19
N ILE A 33 24.76 -2.33 -21.53
CA ILE A 33 24.72 -2.03 -20.09
C ILE A 33 24.98 -3.28 -19.24
N HIS A 34 24.47 -4.44 -19.64
CA HIS A 34 24.64 -5.71 -18.91
C HIS A 34 26.10 -6.18 -18.83
N GLY A 35 27.00 -5.67 -19.69
CA GLY A 35 28.42 -5.99 -19.70
C GLY A 35 29.35 -4.99 -18.99
N LEU A 36 28.81 -3.91 -18.43
CA LEU A 36 29.62 -2.84 -17.83
C LEU A 36 29.85 -3.06 -16.33
N ASP A 37 31.05 -2.73 -15.88
CA ASP A 37 31.34 -2.63 -14.45
C ASP A 37 30.84 -1.29 -13.88
N ASN A 38 30.81 -1.20 -12.54
CA ASN A 38 30.29 -0.02 -11.85
C ASN A 38 31.05 1.27 -12.20
N MET A 39 32.35 1.19 -12.50
CA MET A 39 33.16 2.35 -12.86
C MET A 39 32.79 2.89 -14.25
N ALA A 40 32.55 1.99 -15.21
CA ALA A 40 32.10 2.37 -16.54
C ALA A 40 30.66 2.93 -16.53
N LEU A 41 29.80 2.38 -15.68
CA LEU A 41 28.45 2.91 -15.44
C LEU A 41 28.48 4.32 -14.84
N GLU A 42 29.28 4.55 -13.80
CA GLU A 42 29.45 5.88 -13.19
C GLU A 42 29.96 6.91 -14.19
N TYR A 43 30.94 6.52 -15.01
CA TYR A 43 31.49 7.38 -16.07
C TYR A 43 30.44 7.73 -17.13
N LEU A 44 29.65 6.75 -17.59
CA LEU A 44 28.58 7.00 -18.56
C LEU A 44 27.48 7.91 -18.00
N ILE A 45 27.11 7.73 -16.74
CA ILE A 45 26.14 8.59 -16.05
C ILE A 45 26.69 10.02 -15.95
N ALA A 46 27.98 10.18 -15.63
CA ALA A 46 28.62 11.50 -15.58
C ALA A 46 28.59 12.18 -16.95
N CYS A 47 28.99 11.48 -18.03
CA CYS A 47 28.95 12.02 -19.39
C CYS A 47 27.53 12.35 -19.86
N ALA A 48 26.55 11.48 -19.58
CA ALA A 48 25.15 11.71 -19.93
C ALA A 48 24.58 12.94 -19.21
N ASN A 49 24.96 13.15 -17.95
CA ASN A 49 24.53 14.30 -17.16
C ASN A 49 25.17 15.62 -17.61
N GLU A 50 26.39 15.58 -18.18
CA GLU A 50 27.05 16.76 -18.75
C GLU A 50 26.39 17.19 -20.07
N VAL A 51 25.98 16.23 -20.91
CA VAL A 51 25.36 16.52 -22.21
C VAL A 51 23.86 16.81 -22.08
N HIS A 52 23.18 16.15 -21.14
CA HIS A 52 21.73 16.25 -20.92
C HIS A 52 21.41 16.43 -19.42
N PRO A 53 21.40 17.67 -18.91
CA PRO A 53 21.15 17.96 -17.49
C PRO A 53 19.75 17.55 -16.99
N ASP A 54 18.79 17.42 -17.90
CA ASP A 54 17.43 16.91 -17.68
C ASP A 54 17.43 15.41 -17.34
N LEU A 55 18.34 14.63 -17.91
CA LEU A 55 18.54 13.22 -17.53
C LEU A 55 19.03 13.11 -16.08
N ARG A 56 19.85 14.06 -15.60
CA ARG A 56 20.27 14.09 -14.19
C ARG A 56 19.08 14.23 -13.26
N ALA A 57 18.14 15.13 -13.56
CA ALA A 57 16.92 15.30 -12.77
C ALA A 57 16.04 14.05 -12.81
N MET A 58 15.91 13.42 -13.99
CA MET A 58 15.12 12.20 -14.18
C MET A 58 15.73 10.97 -13.49
N ILE A 59 17.06 10.82 -13.55
CA ILE A 59 17.83 9.78 -12.87
C ILE A 59 17.74 10.00 -11.37
N LEU A 60 17.96 11.21 -10.86
CA LEU A 60 17.84 11.50 -9.42
C LEU A 60 16.41 11.30 -8.91
N HIS A 61 15.39 11.65 -9.69
CA HIS A 61 13.98 11.39 -9.37
C HIS A 61 13.68 9.88 -9.38
N SER A 62 14.24 9.13 -10.33
CA SER A 62 14.07 7.67 -10.40
C SER A 62 14.83 6.96 -9.29
N ILE A 63 16.02 7.43 -8.93
CA ILE A 63 16.78 6.98 -7.76
C ILE A 63 16.00 7.31 -6.50
N HIS A 64 15.49 8.53 -6.30
CA HIS A 64 14.63 8.87 -5.16
C HIS A 64 13.36 8.01 -5.09
N ARG A 65 12.78 7.65 -6.24
CA ARG A 65 11.62 6.76 -6.31
C ARG A 65 11.97 5.30 -5.96
N VAL A 66 13.15 4.83 -6.36
CA VAL A 66 13.62 3.45 -6.08
C VAL A 66 14.22 3.33 -4.67
N GLU A 67 14.94 4.35 -4.20
CA GLU A 67 15.52 4.45 -2.86
C GLU A 67 14.46 4.81 -1.82
N GLY A 68 13.48 5.66 -2.14
CA GLY A 68 12.27 5.85 -1.32
C GLY A 68 11.46 4.56 -1.14
N ASN A 69 11.57 3.62 -2.10
CA ASN A 69 11.02 2.27 -2.01
C ASN A 69 11.99 1.22 -1.39
N ARG A 70 13.29 1.50 -1.21
CA ARG A 70 14.31 0.54 -0.72
C ARG A 70 14.91 0.89 0.65
N LEU A 71 14.95 2.16 1.04
CA LEU A 71 15.60 2.64 2.26
C LEU A 71 14.57 3.13 3.28
N SER A 72 13.89 2.18 3.90
CA SER A 72 13.48 2.14 5.32
C SER A 72 12.35 1.11 5.42
N ALA A 73 12.25 0.39 6.53
CA ALA A 73 11.08 -0.46 6.79
C ALA A 73 9.80 0.32 6.46
N SER A 74 8.89 -0.26 5.66
CA SER A 74 7.55 0.31 5.40
C SER A 74 7.07 1.01 6.68
N PRO A 75 6.65 2.30 6.64
CA PRO A 75 6.33 3.06 7.86
C PRO A 75 5.36 2.28 8.76
N PHE A 76 4.48 1.51 8.14
CA PHE A 76 3.57 0.58 8.79
C PHE A 76 4.24 -0.55 9.57
N ARG A 77 5.37 -1.11 9.09
CA ARG A 77 6.15 -2.11 9.84
C ARG A 77 6.71 -1.54 11.15
N ASN A 78 7.15 -0.28 11.15
CA ASN A 78 7.60 0.37 12.38
C ASN A 78 6.43 0.57 13.35
N LEU A 79 5.25 0.95 12.85
CA LEU A 79 4.03 1.06 13.66
C LEU A 79 3.59 -0.29 14.25
N ILE A 80 3.58 -1.36 13.44
CA ILE A 80 3.27 -2.72 13.88
C ILE A 80 4.24 -3.16 14.99
N ASN A 81 5.55 -2.94 14.78
CA ASN A 81 6.56 -3.28 15.78
C ASN A 81 6.38 -2.46 17.06
N ALA A 82 6.04 -1.17 16.97
CA ALA A 82 5.78 -0.32 18.12
C ALA A 82 4.58 -0.85 18.93
N VAL A 83 3.48 -1.20 18.27
CA VAL A 83 2.31 -1.81 18.92
C VAL A 83 2.70 -3.12 19.61
N TRP A 84 3.46 -3.99 18.94
CA TRP A 84 3.92 -5.23 19.54
C TRP A 84 4.74 -4.97 20.81
N GLN A 85 5.65 -3.99 20.78
CA GLN A 85 6.47 -3.60 21.93
C GLN A 85 5.65 -2.97 23.06
N SER A 86 4.62 -2.17 22.75
CA SER A 86 3.74 -1.60 23.79
C SER A 86 2.97 -2.68 24.55
N ILE A 87 2.54 -3.75 23.85
CA ILE A 87 1.82 -4.88 24.46
C ILE A 87 2.77 -5.81 25.25
N HIS A 88 3.94 -6.15 24.69
CA HIS A 88 4.80 -7.22 25.22
C HIS A 88 6.08 -6.75 25.91
N GLY A 89 6.50 -5.51 25.68
CA GLY A 89 7.77 -4.96 26.15
C GLY A 89 7.73 -4.36 27.56
N ARG A 90 6.54 -4.19 28.15
CA ARG A 90 6.37 -3.57 29.47
C ARG A 90 6.23 -4.64 30.57
N PRO A 91 7.12 -4.68 31.58
CA PRO A 91 6.99 -5.62 32.69
C PRO A 91 5.74 -5.28 33.51
N SER A 92 4.86 -6.27 33.68
CA SER A 92 3.65 -6.16 34.50
C SER A 92 3.79 -6.89 35.84
N GLU A 93 4.95 -7.51 36.10
CA GLU A 93 5.23 -8.20 37.35
C GLU A 93 5.56 -7.20 38.47
N GLY A 94 4.91 -7.36 39.63
CA GLY A 94 5.23 -6.60 40.84
C GLY A 94 4.61 -5.20 40.93
N ILE A 95 3.81 -4.76 39.94
CA ILE A 95 3.01 -3.53 40.02
C ILE A 95 1.63 -3.80 40.62
N SER A 96 1.05 -2.81 41.28
CA SER A 96 -0.29 -2.91 41.84
C SER A 96 -1.37 -2.99 40.75
N SER A 97 -2.58 -3.46 41.10
CA SER A 97 -3.72 -3.52 40.16
C SER A 97 -4.06 -2.14 39.58
N ASP A 98 -3.96 -1.08 40.38
CA ASP A 98 -4.28 0.28 39.95
C ASP A 98 -3.22 0.82 38.96
N GLU A 99 -1.94 0.53 39.22
CA GLU A 99 -0.85 0.85 38.29
C GLU A 99 -0.96 0.06 36.99
N ASN A 100 -1.36 -1.21 37.06
CA ASN A 100 -1.60 -2.05 35.88
C ASN A 100 -2.77 -1.51 35.03
N PHE A 101 -3.83 -1.02 35.66
CA PHE A 101 -4.94 -0.37 34.96
C PHE A 101 -4.51 0.90 34.22
N LEU A 102 -3.78 1.80 34.88
CA LEU A 102 -3.26 3.02 34.24
C LEU A 102 -2.30 2.70 33.09
N LEU A 103 -1.45 1.68 33.28
CA LEU A 103 -0.54 1.21 32.25
C LEU A 103 -1.29 0.62 31.04
N ALA A 104 -2.35 -0.15 31.28
CA ALA A 104 -3.19 -0.70 30.22
C ALA A 104 -3.91 0.39 29.43
N GLU A 105 -4.40 1.43 30.11
CA GLU A 105 -5.02 2.59 29.47
C GLU A 105 -4.01 3.36 28.61
N GLU A 106 -2.79 3.58 29.10
CA GLU A 106 -1.71 4.21 28.34
C GLU A 106 -1.38 3.41 27.07
N VAL A 107 -1.17 2.10 27.20
CA VAL A 107 -0.90 1.21 26.05
C VAL A 107 -2.07 1.20 25.06
N ALA A 108 -3.32 1.13 25.53
CA ALA A 108 -4.49 1.19 24.66
C ALA A 108 -4.57 2.52 23.90
N ASN A 109 -4.25 3.64 24.56
CA ASN A 109 -4.21 4.96 23.93
C ASN A 109 -3.10 5.06 22.87
N GLU A 110 -1.91 4.50 23.10
CA GLU A 110 -0.82 4.43 22.11
C GLU A 110 -1.24 3.63 20.87
N ILE A 111 -1.88 2.48 21.08
CA ILE A 111 -2.39 1.64 19.99
C ILE A 111 -3.49 2.37 19.22
N MET A 112 -4.43 3.03 19.91
CA MET A 112 -5.48 3.83 19.25
C MET A 112 -4.90 5.00 18.45
N ALA A 113 -3.89 5.69 18.96
CA ALA A 113 -3.20 6.75 18.22
C ALA A 113 -2.55 6.18 16.95
N THR A 114 -1.94 5.00 17.04
CA THR A 114 -1.33 4.29 15.91
C THR A 114 -2.37 3.87 14.87
N ILE A 115 -3.52 3.35 15.29
CA ILE A 115 -4.64 3.00 14.40
C ILE A 115 -5.15 4.24 13.65
N ARG A 116 -5.24 5.39 14.33
CA ARG A 116 -5.78 6.63 13.76
C ARG A 116 -4.82 7.34 12.79
N ILE A 117 -3.51 7.17 12.93
CA ILE A 117 -2.54 7.81 12.04
C ILE A 117 -2.39 7.07 10.70
N ILE A 118 -2.70 5.78 10.64
CA ILE A 118 -2.50 4.97 9.42
C ILE A 118 -3.28 5.53 8.21
N PRO A 119 -4.58 5.87 8.29
CA PRO A 119 -5.30 6.47 7.17
C PRO A 119 -4.73 7.83 6.73
N VAL A 120 -4.19 8.62 7.67
CA VAL A 120 -3.56 9.91 7.36
C VAL A 120 -2.28 9.72 6.53
N LEU A 121 -1.49 8.69 6.86
CA LEU A 121 -0.30 8.33 6.07
C LEU A 121 -0.66 7.85 4.65
N CYS A 122 -1.86 7.28 4.46
CA CYS A 122 -2.37 6.97 3.13
C CYS A 122 -2.65 8.23 2.32
N GLU A 123 -3.31 9.22 2.92
CA GLU A 123 -3.64 10.48 2.25
C GLU A 123 -2.38 11.23 1.80
N GLU A 124 -1.36 11.30 2.67
CA GLU A 124 -0.08 11.96 2.37
C GLU A 124 0.72 11.26 1.25
N HIS A 125 0.50 9.96 1.05
CA HIS A 125 1.26 9.12 0.13
C HIS A 125 0.35 8.22 -0.72
N ALA A 126 -0.69 8.83 -1.31
CA ALA A 126 -1.75 8.15 -2.05
C ALA A 126 -1.21 7.32 -3.23
N ASN A 127 -1.11 6.02 -3.03
CA ASN A 127 -0.82 5.05 -4.08
C ASN A 127 -1.33 3.64 -3.71
N PRO A 128 -1.58 2.77 -4.72
CA PRO A 128 -2.13 1.43 -4.53
C PRO A 128 -1.38 0.50 -3.57
N GLU A 129 -0.06 0.69 -3.43
CA GLU A 129 0.76 -0.13 -2.54
C GLU A 129 0.67 0.40 -1.09
N THR A 130 0.66 1.72 -0.89
CA THR A 130 0.45 2.33 0.42
C THR A 130 -0.90 1.94 1.00
N HIS A 131 -2.00 2.02 0.23
CA HIS A 131 -3.33 1.64 0.72
C HIS A 131 -3.38 0.16 1.12
N PHE A 132 -2.78 -0.71 0.30
CA PHE A 132 -2.71 -2.14 0.59
C PHE A 132 -1.90 -2.44 1.85
N GLN A 133 -0.72 -1.82 2.00
CA GLN A 133 0.12 -1.99 3.18
C GLN A 133 -0.55 -1.44 4.44
N ALA A 134 -1.23 -0.31 4.36
CA ALA A 134 -1.97 0.28 5.46
C ALA A 134 -3.11 -0.63 5.94
N LEU A 135 -3.92 -1.14 5.01
CA LEU A 135 -5.03 -2.03 5.35
C LEU A 135 -4.55 -3.32 6.02
N SER A 136 -3.45 -3.88 5.53
CA SER A 136 -2.85 -5.06 6.15
C SER A 136 -2.21 -4.78 7.51
N ALA A 137 -1.59 -3.61 7.67
CA ALA A 137 -1.04 -3.20 8.96
C ALA A 137 -2.13 -3.04 10.01
N LEU A 138 -3.26 -2.41 9.65
CA LEU A 138 -4.44 -2.34 10.51
C LEU A 138 -4.94 -3.75 10.86
N ARG A 139 -5.06 -4.65 9.88
CA ARG A 139 -5.44 -6.05 10.14
C ARG A 139 -4.50 -6.72 11.15
N GLN A 140 -3.18 -6.53 11.02
CA GLN A 140 -2.21 -7.08 11.97
C GLN A 140 -2.31 -6.48 13.36
N ILE A 141 -2.50 -5.17 13.46
CA ILE A 141 -2.71 -4.51 14.75
C ILE A 141 -3.98 -5.07 15.40
N GLY A 142 -5.06 -5.26 14.64
CA GLY A 142 -6.26 -5.95 15.09
C GLY A 142 -5.96 -7.34 15.64
N ASN A 143 -5.19 -8.13 14.89
CA ASN A 143 -4.77 -9.45 15.35
C ASN A 143 -3.95 -9.37 16.66
N MET A 144 -3.04 -8.42 16.79
CA MET A 144 -2.26 -8.23 18.02
C MET A 144 -3.14 -7.85 19.23
N ILE A 145 -4.22 -7.10 19.03
CA ILE A 145 -5.17 -6.76 20.10
C ILE A 145 -5.94 -8.01 20.56
N ILE A 146 -6.43 -8.84 19.61
CA ILE A 146 -7.08 -10.13 19.94
C ILE A 146 -6.13 -10.99 20.78
N TRP A 147 -4.87 -11.07 20.33
CA TRP A 147 -3.83 -11.92 20.89
C TRP A 147 -2.90 -11.20 21.86
N ALA A 148 -3.32 -10.10 22.49
CA ALA A 148 -2.50 -9.32 23.42
C ALA A 148 -1.99 -10.13 24.64
N GLY A 149 -2.50 -11.35 24.79
CA GLY A 149 -1.92 -12.41 25.61
C GLY A 149 -2.72 -12.68 26.88
N PRO A 150 -2.42 -13.79 27.59
CA PRO A 150 -3.07 -14.13 28.85
C PRO A 150 -2.53 -13.31 30.04
N THR A 151 -1.65 -12.33 29.80
CA THR A 151 -1.13 -11.46 30.86
C THR A 151 -2.24 -10.55 31.36
N GLU A 152 -2.17 -10.14 32.63
CA GLU A 152 -3.15 -9.21 33.19
C GLU A 152 -3.19 -7.89 32.40
N LEU A 153 -2.01 -7.40 32.01
CA LEU A 153 -1.89 -6.22 31.15
C LEU A 153 -2.57 -6.44 29.79
N GLY A 154 -2.28 -7.55 29.11
CA GLY A 154 -2.86 -7.86 27.79
C GLY A 154 -4.39 -7.98 27.84
N LEU A 155 -4.94 -8.63 28.87
CA LEU A 155 -6.38 -8.74 29.07
C LEU A 155 -7.04 -7.37 29.30
N ARG A 156 -6.42 -6.48 30.09
CA ARG A 156 -6.92 -5.13 30.32
C ARG A 156 -6.81 -4.26 29.08
N VAL A 157 -5.69 -4.30 28.37
CA VAL A 157 -5.51 -3.61 27.08
C VAL A 157 -6.61 -4.04 26.12
N ARG A 158 -6.85 -5.35 25.96
CA ARG A 158 -7.94 -5.86 25.13
C ARG A 158 -9.31 -5.34 25.57
N GLY A 159 -9.56 -5.25 26.88
CA GLY A 159 -10.79 -4.69 27.44
C GLY A 159 -11.06 -3.23 27.05
N HIS A 160 -10.03 -2.41 26.84
CA HIS A 160 -10.21 -1.04 26.34
C HIS A 160 -10.68 -0.95 24.87
N PHE A 161 -10.62 -2.07 24.13
CA PHE A 161 -11.14 -2.15 22.77
C PHE A 161 -12.57 -2.72 22.68
N ASP A 162 -13.17 -3.15 23.80
CA ASP A 162 -14.57 -3.58 23.84
C ASP A 162 -15.49 -2.41 23.47
N GLY A 163 -16.39 -2.63 22.50
CA GLY A 163 -17.26 -1.60 21.93
C GLY A 163 -16.54 -0.45 21.20
N ASN A 164 -15.22 -0.54 20.99
CA ASN A 164 -14.44 0.51 20.34
C ASN A 164 -14.29 0.25 18.84
N SER A 165 -14.82 1.15 18.01
CA SER A 165 -14.79 1.03 16.54
C SER A 165 -13.58 1.70 15.87
N ALA A 166 -12.52 2.05 16.61
CA ALA A 166 -11.38 2.78 16.05
C ALA A 166 -10.69 1.99 14.93
N LEU A 167 -10.55 0.67 15.08
CA LEU A 167 -9.90 -0.15 14.06
C LEU A 167 -10.73 -0.18 12.77
N GLU A 168 -12.02 -0.48 12.87
CA GLU A 168 -12.90 -0.60 11.71
C GLU A 168 -13.07 0.74 11.01
N ARG A 169 -13.18 1.85 11.75
CA ARG A 169 -13.22 3.19 11.17
C ARG A 169 -11.93 3.55 10.43
N SER A 170 -10.77 3.20 10.96
CA SER A 170 -9.51 3.41 10.24
C SER A 170 -9.41 2.52 9.00
N MET A 171 -9.87 1.26 9.07
CA MET A 171 -9.89 0.38 7.90
C MET A 171 -10.82 0.92 6.81
N LEU A 172 -12.02 1.38 7.17
CA LEU A 172 -12.93 2.08 6.25
C LEU A 172 -12.26 3.32 5.65
N GLY A 173 -11.63 4.15 6.47
CA GLY A 173 -10.92 5.34 5.99
C GLY A 173 -9.81 5.04 4.97
N VAL A 174 -9.18 3.87 5.05
CA VAL A 174 -8.23 3.40 4.01
C VAL A 174 -8.97 2.89 2.77
N VAL A 175 -10.05 2.11 2.95
CA VAL A 175 -10.84 1.55 1.84
C VAL A 175 -11.55 2.63 1.02
N ASP A 176 -11.99 3.72 1.66
CA ASP A 176 -12.64 4.86 0.99
C ASP A 176 -11.66 5.62 0.08
N GLN A 177 -10.36 5.56 0.37
CA GLN A 177 -9.31 6.12 -0.48
C GLN A 177 -8.92 5.18 -1.63
N MET A 178 -9.35 3.92 -1.61
CA MET A 178 -8.98 2.94 -2.62
C MET A 178 -9.78 3.09 -3.90
N THR A 179 -9.09 2.96 -5.03
CA THR A 179 -9.78 2.86 -6.33
C THR A 179 -10.50 1.53 -6.48
N PRO A 180 -11.53 1.43 -7.34
CA PRO A 180 -12.20 0.15 -7.60
C PRO A 180 -11.24 -0.97 -8.06
N VAL A 181 -10.18 -0.61 -8.80
CA VAL A 181 -9.14 -1.55 -9.24
C VAL A 181 -8.33 -2.10 -8.05
N GLU A 182 -8.01 -1.24 -7.08
CA GLU A 182 -7.31 -1.64 -5.85
C GLU A 182 -8.15 -2.61 -5.01
N LYS A 183 -9.44 -2.26 -4.81
CA LYS A 183 -10.41 -3.10 -4.11
C LYS A 183 -10.56 -4.46 -4.81
N GLN A 184 -10.71 -4.46 -6.12
CA GLN A 184 -10.81 -5.69 -6.92
C GLN A 184 -9.55 -6.55 -6.82
N ALA A 185 -8.35 -5.96 -6.78
CA ALA A 185 -7.11 -6.71 -6.60
C ALA A 185 -7.09 -7.45 -5.25
N ILE A 186 -7.57 -6.81 -4.17
CA ILE A 186 -7.70 -7.44 -2.86
C ILE A 186 -8.72 -8.58 -2.89
N CYS A 187 -9.89 -8.36 -3.49
CA CYS A 187 -10.93 -9.37 -3.67
C CYS A 187 -10.48 -10.57 -4.51
N ASN A 188 -9.62 -10.34 -5.51
CA ASN A 188 -9.05 -11.38 -6.37
C ASN A 188 -7.88 -12.14 -5.74
N GLY A 189 -7.60 -11.91 -4.45
CA GLY A 189 -6.63 -12.71 -3.70
C GLY A 189 -5.23 -12.14 -3.68
N ARG A 190 -5.06 -10.81 -3.78
CA ARG A 190 -3.75 -10.18 -3.52
C ARG A 190 -3.23 -10.61 -2.15
N VAL A 191 -2.06 -11.25 -2.18
CA VAL A 191 -1.44 -11.90 -1.03
C VAL A 191 -0.87 -10.86 -0.09
N ASP A 192 -1.17 -11.06 1.18
CA ASP A 192 -0.62 -10.26 2.24
C ASP A 192 0.86 -10.53 2.48
N ARG A 193 1.66 -9.46 2.61
CA ARG A 193 3.12 -9.56 2.77
C ARG A 193 3.57 -10.20 4.09
N TRP A 194 2.69 -10.33 5.09
CA TRP A 194 3.07 -10.79 6.42
C TRP A 194 2.62 -12.22 6.74
N ASP A 195 1.70 -12.80 5.97
CA ASP A 195 1.09 -14.10 6.29
C ASP A 195 0.87 -14.99 5.05
N ASP A 196 1.49 -14.65 3.91
CA ASP A 196 1.45 -15.39 2.62
C ASP A 196 0.04 -15.87 2.21
N SER A 197 -0.99 -15.15 2.66
CA SER A 197 -2.40 -15.49 2.49
C SER A 197 -3.17 -14.29 1.91
N PRO A 198 -4.28 -14.49 1.18
CA PRO A 198 -5.11 -13.40 0.70
C PRO A 198 -5.53 -12.43 1.81
N LEU A 199 -5.34 -11.12 1.60
CA LEU A 199 -5.66 -10.12 2.63
C LEU A 199 -7.14 -10.15 3.03
N LEU A 200 -8.05 -10.29 2.06
CA LEU A 200 -9.49 -10.37 2.33
C LEU A 200 -9.83 -11.53 3.26
N SER A 201 -9.27 -12.72 3.02
CA SER A 201 -9.48 -13.90 3.87
C SER A 201 -9.00 -13.63 5.30
N LYS A 202 -7.90 -12.91 5.45
CA LYS A 202 -7.36 -12.55 6.77
C LYS A 202 -8.19 -11.50 7.50
N ILE A 203 -8.83 -10.58 6.78
CA ILE A 203 -9.80 -9.64 7.36
C ILE A 203 -11.06 -10.40 7.81
N GLN A 204 -11.51 -11.40 7.05
CA GLN A 204 -12.62 -12.27 7.43
C GLN A 204 -12.27 -13.15 8.65
N GLU A 205 -11.05 -13.69 8.73
CA GLU A 205 -10.54 -14.37 9.92
C GLU A 205 -10.57 -13.43 11.13
N LEU A 206 -10.06 -12.19 10.98
CA LEU A 206 -10.07 -11.19 12.03
C LEU A 206 -11.49 -10.87 12.54
N GLN A 207 -12.47 -10.75 11.64
CA GLN A 207 -13.88 -10.59 12.01
C GLN A 207 -14.38 -11.76 12.85
N ASN A 208 -14.08 -12.99 12.43
CA ASN A 208 -14.53 -14.20 13.11
C ASN A 208 -13.90 -14.33 14.49
N GLU A 209 -12.59 -14.10 14.61
CA GLU A 209 -11.87 -14.11 15.89
C GLU A 209 -12.32 -12.99 16.82
N GLY A 210 -12.51 -11.78 16.27
CA GLY A 210 -13.02 -10.62 17.00
C GLY A 210 -14.37 -10.89 17.65
N ARG A 211 -15.29 -11.54 16.92
CA ARG A 211 -16.61 -11.93 17.45
C ARG A 211 -16.53 -12.77 18.73
N TRP A 212 -15.59 -13.71 18.81
CA TRP A 212 -15.40 -14.54 20.02
C TRP A 212 -14.89 -13.73 21.22
N CYS A 213 -14.22 -12.61 20.96
CA CYS A 213 -13.68 -11.72 21.97
C CYS A 213 -14.56 -10.49 22.25
N MET A 214 -15.74 -10.39 21.63
CA MET A 214 -16.60 -9.18 21.65
C MET A 214 -15.88 -7.93 21.12
N LEU A 215 -15.05 -8.12 20.09
CA LEU A 215 -14.33 -7.07 19.39
C LEU A 215 -14.81 -6.96 17.93
N TYR A 216 -14.68 -5.76 17.37
CA TYR A 216 -14.84 -5.46 15.95
C TYR A 216 -16.24 -5.69 15.36
N ASP A 217 -17.28 -5.19 16.04
CA ASP A 217 -18.68 -5.33 15.61
C ASP A 217 -18.93 -4.84 14.18
N ASN A 218 -18.14 -3.86 13.72
CA ASN A 218 -18.35 -3.19 12.43
C ASN A 218 -17.45 -3.70 11.30
N MET A 219 -16.72 -4.82 11.50
CA MET A 219 -15.80 -5.34 10.48
C MET A 219 -16.54 -5.78 9.20
N HIS A 220 -17.83 -6.11 9.30
CA HIS A 220 -18.66 -6.42 8.14
C HIS A 220 -18.77 -5.24 7.16
N LEU A 221 -18.81 -4.01 7.66
CA LEU A 221 -18.85 -2.80 6.83
C LEU A 221 -17.56 -2.62 6.02
N VAL A 222 -16.40 -2.95 6.61
CA VAL A 222 -15.11 -2.93 5.90
C VAL A 222 -15.11 -3.92 4.74
N ILE A 223 -15.63 -5.13 4.97
CA ILE A 223 -15.72 -6.18 3.96
C ILE A 223 -16.69 -5.77 2.84
N GLU A 224 -17.85 -5.22 3.19
CA GLU A 224 -18.82 -4.68 2.23
C GLU A 224 -18.21 -3.56 1.38
N ALA A 225 -17.51 -2.61 1.99
CA ALA A 225 -16.85 -1.50 1.29
C ALA A 225 -15.73 -1.95 0.34
N LEU A 226 -15.06 -3.07 0.62
CA LEU A 226 -14.10 -3.72 -0.29
C LEU A 226 -14.79 -4.37 -1.50
N HIS A 227 -16.02 -4.85 -1.32
CA HIS A 227 -16.82 -5.42 -2.41
C HIS A 227 -17.52 -4.34 -3.25
N ASP A 228 -17.69 -3.14 -2.72
CA ASP A 228 -18.22 -2.00 -3.46
C ASP A 228 -17.18 -1.45 -4.45
N THR A 229 -17.24 -2.00 -5.67
CA THR A 229 -16.44 -1.57 -6.83
C THR A 229 -17.21 -0.63 -7.76
N SER A 230 -18.34 -0.09 -7.32
CA SER A 230 -19.12 0.85 -8.11
C SER A 230 -18.27 2.10 -8.38
N LEU A 231 -18.18 2.53 -9.65
CA LEU A 231 -17.67 3.86 -9.95
C LEU A 231 -18.73 4.88 -9.49
N PRO A 232 -18.34 6.08 -9.01
CA PRO A 232 -19.32 7.14 -8.84
C PRO A 232 -20.03 7.34 -10.18
N ASP A 233 -21.35 7.30 -10.16
CA ASP A 233 -22.17 7.63 -11.32
C ASP A 233 -21.74 9.02 -11.79
N ASP A 234 -21.17 9.11 -12.99
CA ASP A 234 -21.07 10.40 -13.69
C ASP A 234 -22.52 10.82 -13.91
N ASP A 235 -23.02 11.71 -13.06
CA ASP A 235 -24.22 12.50 -13.31
C ASP A 235 -23.93 13.34 -14.58
N GLU A 236 -24.05 12.73 -15.76
CA GLU A 236 -24.21 13.47 -17.01
C GLU A 236 -25.47 14.32 -16.82
N PRO A 237 -25.37 15.66 -16.89
CA PRO A 237 -26.56 16.48 -16.85
C PRO A 237 -27.37 16.14 -18.10
N ASP A 238 -28.60 15.67 -17.89
CA ASP A 238 -29.62 15.54 -18.92
C ASP A 238 -29.76 16.90 -19.63
N ASP A 239 -29.10 17.04 -20.79
CA ASP A 239 -29.42 18.06 -21.78
C ASP A 239 -30.77 17.68 -22.40
N GLU A 240 -31.87 18.00 -21.69
CA GLU A 240 -33.20 18.00 -22.28
C GLU A 240 -33.45 19.31 -23.06
N ASN A 241 -33.48 19.14 -24.38
CA ASN A 241 -34.08 19.96 -25.45
C ASN A 241 -35.16 20.98 -25.06
#